data_AF-A0A9D5F4K9-F1
#
_entry.id   AF-A0A9D5F4K9-F1
#
_cell.length_a   1.000
_cell.length_b   1.000
_cell.length_c   1.000
_cell.angle_alpha   90.00
_cell.angle_beta   90.00
_cell.angle_gamma   90.00
#
_symmetry.space_group_name_H-M   'P 1'
#
loop_
_entity.id
_entity.type
_entity.pdbx_description
1 polymer ?
#
loop_
_entity_poly.entity_id
_entity_poly.type
_entity_poly.pdbx_seq_one_letter_code
_entity_poly.pdbx_strand_id
1 'polypeptide(L)'
;MKRSSPDSTVTTDSTEPNRRSLIAHQDNHELLASPEVAAFLDNRPLDGIDYRKIERKLVRADERALLVELIQATGHDSVTLCETDNFSGGVPALEPGMLTHIVEHLPRLPSVSSLEVTGAVLTAIDCMQLQQHLNNAGCPLQVLSFLNCRFADTQLAFPKHAPTVHTLTWSVDVEDDSVGVPPDATPQLLTALVGWTGLQTLKLAGLGAPLNYPALAQLLLAQPGIARLRLYTNMPNDPATLFEALASNRTGVRDLTFEGAVADHQQHNEVCFQRMVDCLSRNETLEILKVPGLLVCSEEAQQRLVHSLENNRSLTSLSPLNPFDLTTPPSLGANRKRQLWFSKDFILGAAEAFLQLMGAPRELGGRVAAALSTTPTSRTYCGPVIALLSRSTHESAVRLRSAGLREAIKTHMKNSDQERCLYLIQGLVAFHIDLLPTDKQAVVSFAQERNLMNFLPAGYAH
;
A
#
# COMPACT_ATOMS: atom_id res chain seq x y z
N MET A 1 -22.72 -47.31 48.27
CA MET A 1 -23.49 -46.12 48.71
C MET A 1 -22.56 -44.91 48.72
N LYS A 2 -22.92 -43.90 47.93
CA LYS A 2 -22.50 -42.49 47.89
C LYS A 2 -21.07 -42.13 48.36
N ARG A 3 -20.16 -41.94 47.40
CA ARG A 3 -18.98 -41.07 47.53
C ARG A 3 -19.47 -39.62 47.47
N SER A 4 -19.18 -38.85 48.51
CA SER A 4 -19.31 -37.40 48.57
C SER A 4 -18.20 -36.76 47.74
N SER A 5 -18.57 -36.04 46.69
CA SER A 5 -17.71 -35.11 45.97
C SER A 5 -17.40 -33.89 46.84
N PRO A 6 -16.15 -33.43 46.93
CA PRO A 6 -15.86 -32.06 47.31
C PRO A 6 -15.98 -31.18 46.07
N ASP A 7 -16.83 -30.15 46.13
CA ASP A 7 -16.86 -29.08 45.15
C ASP A 7 -15.53 -28.32 45.21
N SER A 8 -14.70 -28.57 44.21
CA SER A 8 -13.54 -27.76 43.88
C SER A 8 -14.00 -26.67 42.90
N THR A 9 -14.41 -25.52 43.39
CA THR A 9 -14.41 -24.28 42.62
C THR A 9 -13.35 -23.36 43.20
N VAL A 10 -12.10 -23.57 42.78
CA VAL A 10 -11.10 -22.50 42.81
C VAL A 10 -11.45 -21.59 41.65
N THR A 11 -12.21 -20.53 41.98
CA THR A 11 -12.38 -19.34 41.17
C THR A 11 -11.00 -18.79 40.82
N THR A 12 -10.68 -18.76 39.53
CA THR A 12 -9.62 -17.91 39.00
C THR A 12 -10.00 -16.46 39.31
N ASP A 13 -9.23 -15.79 40.16
CA ASP A 13 -9.26 -14.33 40.33
C ASP A 13 -9.03 -13.66 38.97
N SER A 14 -10.11 -13.35 38.26
CA SER A 14 -10.12 -12.30 37.25
C SER A 14 -10.50 -11.02 37.97
N THR A 15 -9.54 -10.36 38.63
CA THR A 15 -9.73 -8.98 39.07
C THR A 15 -10.00 -8.15 37.82
N GLU A 16 -11.26 -7.78 37.59
CA GLU A 16 -11.62 -6.86 36.52
C GLU A 16 -10.79 -5.57 36.65
N PRO A 17 -10.27 -5.01 35.55
CA PRO A 17 -9.44 -3.82 35.60
C PRO A 17 -10.23 -2.65 36.19
N ASN A 18 -9.68 -1.97 37.20
CA ASN A 18 -10.31 -0.76 37.74
C ASN A 18 -10.03 0.44 36.83
N ARG A 19 -10.71 0.50 35.68
CA ARG A 19 -10.47 1.53 34.65
C ARG A 19 -10.70 2.94 35.16
N ARG A 20 -11.68 3.15 36.05
CA ARG A 20 -11.94 4.46 36.68
C ARG A 20 -10.74 5.00 37.46
N SER A 21 -9.86 4.14 37.97
CA SER A 21 -8.63 4.56 38.65
C SER A 21 -7.55 5.11 37.71
N LEU A 22 -7.70 4.91 36.39
CA LEU A 22 -6.77 5.38 35.36
C LEU A 22 -7.09 6.79 34.84
N ILE A 23 -8.19 7.40 35.30
CA ILE A 23 -8.59 8.76 34.89
C ILE A 23 -7.57 9.77 35.42
N ALA A 24 -6.89 10.46 34.51
CA ALA A 24 -5.91 11.49 34.84
C ALA A 24 -6.55 12.86 35.03
N HIS A 25 -7.54 13.23 34.20
CA HIS A 25 -8.12 14.56 34.14
C HIS A 25 -9.58 14.54 34.60
N GLN A 26 -9.79 14.59 35.92
CA GLN A 26 -11.14 14.55 36.52
C GLN A 26 -12.04 15.73 36.10
N ASP A 27 -11.44 16.84 35.67
CA ASP A 27 -12.14 18.05 35.23
C ASP A 27 -12.72 17.95 33.80
N ASN A 28 -12.28 16.98 32.97
CA ASN A 28 -12.78 16.73 31.61
C ASN A 28 -14.04 15.83 31.57
N HIS A 29 -14.91 15.98 32.57
CA HIS A 29 -15.98 15.04 32.88
C HIS A 29 -17.06 14.92 31.78
N GLU A 30 -17.26 15.91 30.91
CA GLU A 30 -18.31 15.85 29.88
C GLU A 30 -18.04 14.77 28.82
N LEU A 31 -16.79 14.62 28.38
CA LEU A 31 -16.41 13.58 27.41
C LEU A 31 -16.43 12.18 28.06
N LEU A 32 -16.02 12.11 29.33
CA LEU A 32 -15.99 10.89 30.14
C LEU A 32 -17.37 10.45 30.66
N ALA A 33 -18.33 11.37 30.76
CA ALA A 33 -19.72 11.10 31.17
C ALA A 33 -20.57 10.49 30.05
N SER A 34 -20.04 10.41 28.83
CA SER A 34 -20.79 9.82 27.73
C SER A 34 -21.13 8.35 28.01
N PRO A 35 -22.34 7.86 27.62
CA PRO A 35 -22.78 6.51 27.98
C PRO A 35 -21.82 5.40 27.54
N GLU A 36 -21.17 5.60 26.39
CA GLU A 36 -20.22 4.62 25.84
C GLU A 36 -18.92 4.56 26.64
N VAL A 37 -18.38 5.72 27.06
CA VAL A 37 -17.17 5.79 27.88
C VAL A 37 -17.47 5.31 29.30
N ALA A 38 -18.62 5.66 29.87
CA ALA A 38 -19.04 5.15 31.17
C ALA A 38 -19.18 3.62 31.16
N ALA A 39 -19.79 3.04 30.11
CA ALA A 39 -19.88 1.60 29.95
C ALA A 39 -18.50 0.94 29.88
N PHE A 40 -17.55 1.52 29.14
CA PHE A 40 -16.17 1.07 29.10
C PHE A 40 -15.50 1.13 30.48
N LEU A 41 -15.62 2.27 31.18
CA LEU A 41 -15.07 2.49 32.51
C LEU A 41 -15.64 1.52 33.57
N ASP A 42 -16.89 1.10 33.40
CA ASP A 42 -17.62 0.17 34.28
C ASP A 42 -17.45 -1.31 33.87
N ASN A 43 -16.45 -1.63 33.03
CA ASN A 43 -16.15 -2.98 32.56
C ASN A 43 -17.30 -3.71 31.84
N ARG A 44 -18.27 -2.96 31.31
CA ARG A 44 -19.35 -3.56 30.54
C ARG A 44 -18.83 -4.10 29.20
N PRO A 45 -19.44 -5.17 28.66
CA PRO A 45 -19.12 -5.65 27.32
C PRO A 45 -19.26 -4.51 26.31
N LEU A 46 -18.26 -4.35 25.45
CA LEU A 46 -18.25 -3.33 24.40
C LEU A 46 -19.01 -3.77 23.13
N ASP A 47 -19.76 -4.87 23.20
CA ASP A 47 -20.53 -5.41 22.09
C ASP A 47 -21.54 -4.38 21.57
N GLY A 48 -21.35 -3.92 20.33
CA GLY A 48 -22.18 -2.90 19.70
C GLY A 48 -21.79 -1.45 20.00
N ILE A 49 -20.73 -1.21 20.78
CA ILE A 49 -20.17 0.13 20.99
C ILE A 49 -19.06 0.39 19.97
N ASP A 50 -19.13 1.53 19.29
CA ASP A 50 -18.13 1.92 18.31
C ASP A 50 -16.80 2.29 19.01
N TYR A 51 -15.78 1.44 18.86
CA TYR A 51 -14.43 1.67 19.36
C TYR A 51 -13.88 3.05 18.98
N ARG A 52 -14.07 3.49 17.73
CA ARG A 52 -13.55 4.78 17.26
C ARG A 52 -14.18 5.95 18.00
N LYS A 53 -15.43 5.80 18.43
CA LYS A 53 -16.13 6.82 19.21
C LYS A 53 -15.54 6.96 20.62
N ILE A 54 -15.14 5.86 21.26
CA ILE A 54 -14.48 5.90 22.58
C ILE A 54 -13.05 6.41 22.43
N GLU A 55 -12.28 5.86 21.48
CA GLU A 55 -10.89 6.25 21.19
C GLU A 55 -10.75 7.77 21.04
N ARG A 56 -11.57 8.39 20.19
CA ARG A 56 -11.54 9.85 19.98
C ARG A 56 -11.83 10.64 21.25
N LYS A 57 -12.79 10.20 22.06
CA LYS A 57 -13.12 10.88 23.32
C LYS A 57 -11.96 10.80 24.31
N LEU A 58 -11.29 9.65 24.38
CA LEU A 58 -10.13 9.46 25.25
C LEU A 58 -8.92 10.28 24.76
N VAL A 59 -8.69 10.36 23.44
CA VAL A 59 -7.64 11.22 22.88
C VAL A 59 -7.92 12.69 23.21
N ARG A 60 -9.14 13.17 22.98
CA ARG A 60 -9.56 14.55 23.27
C ARG A 60 -9.53 14.91 24.75
N ALA A 61 -9.73 13.93 25.63
CA ALA A 61 -9.65 14.11 27.08
C ALA A 61 -8.21 13.96 27.62
N ASP A 62 -7.24 13.69 26.74
CA ASP A 62 -5.85 13.33 27.07
C ASP A 62 -5.73 12.17 28.08
N GLU A 63 -6.62 11.18 27.95
CA GLU A 63 -6.69 10.01 28.85
C GLU A 63 -5.83 8.85 28.33
N ARG A 64 -4.52 9.07 28.33
CA ARG A 64 -3.52 8.18 27.68
C ARG A 64 -3.54 6.75 28.21
N ALA A 65 -3.63 6.58 29.53
CA ALA A 65 -3.66 5.27 30.18
C ALA A 65 -4.96 4.50 29.87
N LEU A 66 -6.09 5.20 29.82
CA LEU A 66 -7.36 4.62 29.41
C LEU A 66 -7.37 4.23 27.92
N LEU A 67 -6.68 4.98 27.07
CA LEU A 67 -6.53 4.63 25.65
C LEU A 67 -5.75 3.33 25.48
N VAL A 68 -4.64 3.15 26.21
CA VAL A 68 -3.87 1.89 26.21
C VAL A 68 -4.75 0.72 26.66
N GLU A 69 -5.51 0.90 27.74
CA GLU A 69 -6.43 -0.12 28.25
C GLU A 69 -7.56 -0.43 27.26
N LEU A 70 -8.11 0.58 26.56
CA LEU A 70 -9.12 0.38 25.53
C LEU A 70 -8.59 -0.50 24.40
N ILE A 71 -7.38 -0.20 23.91
CA ILE A 71 -6.74 -0.98 22.84
C ILE A 71 -6.49 -2.42 23.31
N GLN A 72 -5.98 -2.58 24.54
CA GLN A 72 -5.69 -3.89 25.10
C GLN A 72 -6.96 -4.72 25.32
N ALA A 73 -8.05 -4.11 25.80
CA ALA A 73 -9.31 -4.80 26.08
C ALA A 73 -10.06 -5.20 24.80
N THR A 74 -9.91 -4.44 23.72
CA THR A 74 -10.61 -4.69 22.46
C THR A 74 -9.78 -5.47 21.45
N GLY A 75 -8.45 -5.46 21.57
CA GLY A 75 -7.55 -6.05 20.58
C GLY A 75 -7.62 -5.38 19.21
N HIS A 76 -8.08 -4.13 19.14
CA HIS A 76 -8.10 -3.37 17.89
C HIS A 76 -6.69 -3.23 17.30
N ASP A 77 -6.62 -3.27 15.97
CA ASP A 77 -5.38 -3.30 15.20
C ASP A 77 -4.96 -1.92 14.66
N SER A 78 -5.84 -0.93 14.75
CA SER A 78 -5.61 0.42 14.26
C SER A 78 -5.92 1.45 15.35
N VAL A 79 -4.94 2.33 15.58
CA VAL A 79 -5.00 3.41 16.56
C VAL A 79 -4.93 4.75 15.84
N THR A 80 -5.85 5.66 16.18
CA THR A 80 -5.87 7.03 15.62
C THR A 80 -5.78 8.06 16.72
N LEU A 81 -4.71 8.85 16.70
CA LEU A 81 -4.46 9.98 17.59
C LEU A 81 -4.89 11.28 16.89
N CYS A 82 -6.17 11.63 17.01
CA CYS A 82 -6.77 12.81 16.40
C CYS A 82 -7.76 13.48 17.37
N GLU A 83 -7.71 14.82 17.45
CA GLU A 83 -8.59 15.61 18.32
C GLU A 83 -9.89 16.08 17.64
N THR A 84 -10.04 15.94 16.32
CA THR A 84 -11.24 16.39 15.59
C THR A 84 -12.06 15.28 14.97
N ASP A 85 -13.37 15.56 14.83
CA ASP A 85 -14.32 14.78 14.03
C ASP A 85 -14.44 15.31 12.58
N ASN A 86 -13.97 16.52 12.31
CA ASN A 86 -14.07 17.20 11.02
C ASN A 86 -12.71 17.78 10.61
N PHE A 87 -12.33 17.58 9.33
CA PHE A 87 -11.18 18.22 8.70
C PHE A 87 -11.49 19.65 8.20
N SER A 88 -12.75 20.09 8.30
CA SER A 88 -13.18 21.43 7.91
C SER A 88 -13.10 22.37 9.11
N GLY A 89 -12.07 23.22 9.13
CA GLY A 89 -11.71 24.06 10.27
C GLY A 89 -10.42 23.53 10.91
N GLY A 90 -9.42 24.41 11.06
CA GLY A 90 -8.03 24.05 11.38
C GLY A 90 -7.88 22.91 12.39
N VAL A 91 -6.97 21.99 12.10
CA VAL A 91 -6.71 20.81 12.93
C VAL A 91 -5.99 21.26 14.22
N PRO A 92 -6.63 21.22 15.41
CA PRO A 92 -5.97 21.42 16.69
C PRO A 92 -4.76 20.51 16.83
N ALA A 93 -3.74 21.07 17.48
CA ALA A 93 -2.51 20.35 17.72
C ALA A 93 -2.75 19.23 18.75
N LEU A 94 -2.26 18.03 18.46
CA LEU A 94 -2.31 16.92 19.40
C LEU A 94 -1.58 17.28 20.70
N GLU A 95 -2.21 16.99 21.84
CA GLU A 95 -1.62 17.22 23.16
C GLU A 95 -0.18 16.65 23.28
N PRO A 96 0.80 17.46 23.75
CA PRO A 96 2.18 17.02 23.88
C PRO A 96 2.34 15.77 24.75
N GLY A 97 3.10 14.80 24.25
CA GLY A 97 3.39 13.55 24.94
C GLY A 97 2.35 12.44 24.77
N MET A 98 1.21 12.69 24.12
CA MET A 98 0.25 11.64 23.74
C MET A 98 0.92 10.58 22.86
N LEU A 99 1.55 11.02 21.76
CA LEU A 99 2.29 10.13 20.84
C LEU A 99 3.38 9.35 21.58
N THR A 100 4.20 10.05 22.38
CA THR A 100 5.30 9.42 23.14
C THR A 100 4.76 8.31 24.04
N HIS A 101 3.69 8.59 24.78
CA HIS A 101 3.10 7.64 25.73
C HIS A 101 2.56 6.39 25.02
N ILE A 102 1.88 6.56 23.89
CA ILE A 102 1.35 5.44 23.13
C ILE A 102 2.48 4.59 22.56
N VAL A 103 3.51 5.22 21.96
CA VAL A 103 4.67 4.51 21.40
C VAL A 103 5.42 3.70 22.47
N GLU A 104 5.57 4.24 23.69
CA GLU A 104 6.18 3.55 24.82
C GLU A 104 5.40 2.27 25.21
N HIS A 105 4.07 2.28 25.05
CA HIS A 105 3.19 1.17 25.42
C HIS A 105 2.90 0.18 24.29
N LEU A 106 3.22 0.51 23.03
CA LEU A 106 3.03 -0.40 21.88
C LEU A 106 3.60 -1.81 22.06
N PRO A 107 4.76 -2.05 22.74
CA PRO A 107 5.23 -3.41 23.00
C PRO A 107 4.25 -4.29 23.78
N ARG A 108 3.32 -3.68 24.53
CA ARG A 108 2.24 -4.37 25.27
C ARG A 108 0.97 -4.56 24.44
N LEU A 109 0.92 -4.00 23.23
CA LEU A 109 -0.23 -3.96 22.35
C LEU A 109 0.09 -4.68 21.02
N PRO A 110 0.27 -6.02 21.03
CA PRO A 110 0.71 -6.76 19.85
C PRO A 110 -0.29 -6.78 18.70
N SER A 111 -1.56 -6.41 18.94
CA SER A 111 -2.58 -6.30 17.90
C SER A 111 -2.38 -5.10 16.98
N VAL A 112 -1.72 -4.04 17.46
CA VAL A 112 -1.65 -2.75 16.76
C VAL A 112 -0.72 -2.84 15.56
N SER A 113 -1.30 -2.92 14.36
CA SER A 113 -0.58 -2.95 13.09
C SER A 113 -0.61 -1.60 12.36
N SER A 114 -1.48 -0.68 12.78
CA SER A 114 -1.67 0.63 12.16
C SER A 114 -1.71 1.73 13.21
N LEU A 115 -0.88 2.77 13.02
CA LEU A 115 -0.90 3.99 13.84
C LEU A 115 -1.05 5.21 12.94
N GLU A 116 -2.09 6.00 13.21
CA GLU A 116 -2.34 7.29 12.60
C GLU A 116 -2.21 8.41 13.63
N VAL A 117 -1.46 9.45 13.28
CA VAL A 117 -1.19 10.60 14.12
C VAL A 117 -1.57 11.85 13.34
N THR A 118 -2.42 12.69 13.94
CA THR A 118 -2.92 13.90 13.31
C THR A 118 -2.57 15.11 14.15
N GLY A 119 -2.02 16.17 13.54
CA GLY A 119 -1.77 17.46 14.20
C GLY A 119 -0.60 17.47 15.20
N ALA A 120 0.28 16.47 15.21
CA ALA A 120 1.37 16.40 16.20
C ALA A 120 2.60 17.25 15.81
N VAL A 121 3.24 17.85 16.83
CA VAL A 121 4.58 18.42 16.70
C VAL A 121 5.61 17.38 17.15
N LEU A 122 6.26 16.75 16.18
CA LEU A 122 7.23 15.68 16.43
C LEU A 122 8.50 16.25 17.06
N THR A 123 8.82 15.78 18.27
CA THR A 123 10.05 16.13 18.99
C THR A 123 11.14 15.07 18.81
N ALA A 124 12.37 15.38 19.24
CA ALA A 124 13.46 14.42 19.24
C ALA A 124 13.13 13.17 20.10
N ILE A 125 12.37 13.35 21.19
CA ILE A 125 11.94 12.25 22.06
C ILE A 125 10.97 11.34 21.32
N ASP A 126 9.99 11.92 20.61
CA ASP A 126 9.01 11.14 19.82
C ASP A 126 9.70 10.27 18.77
N CYS A 127 10.62 10.88 18.00
CA CYS A 127 11.33 10.16 16.95
C CYS A 127 12.30 9.11 17.51
N MET A 128 12.94 9.37 18.65
CA MET A 128 13.78 8.40 19.33
C MET A 128 12.97 7.19 19.82
N GLN A 129 11.84 7.42 20.50
CA GLN A 129 10.97 6.35 21.00
C GLN A 129 10.38 5.54 19.84
N LEU A 130 9.93 6.23 18.78
CA LEU A 130 9.42 5.57 17.59
C LEU A 130 10.51 4.71 16.93
N GLN A 131 11.73 5.22 16.79
CA GLN A 131 12.85 4.45 16.26
C GLN A 131 13.17 3.22 17.12
N GLN A 132 13.15 3.35 18.44
CA GLN A 132 13.38 2.22 19.35
C GLN A 132 12.33 1.14 19.17
N HIS A 133 11.05 1.53 19.06
CA HIS A 133 9.97 0.57 18.83
C HIS A 133 10.08 -0.11 17.46
N LEU A 134 10.31 0.66 16.40
CA LEU A 134 10.42 0.15 15.02
C LEU A 134 11.60 -0.79 14.81
N ASN A 135 12.67 -0.67 15.61
CA ASN A 135 13.82 -1.57 15.57
C ASN A 135 13.58 -2.92 16.28
N ASN A 136 12.51 -3.06 17.07
CA ASN A 136 12.23 -4.31 17.76
C ASN A 136 11.81 -5.38 16.75
N ALA A 137 12.45 -6.55 16.82
CA ALA A 137 12.18 -7.66 15.89
C ALA A 137 10.72 -8.18 15.92
N GLY A 138 9.99 -7.89 17.01
CA GLY A 138 8.58 -8.22 17.17
C GLY A 138 7.62 -7.04 16.93
N CYS A 139 8.07 -5.94 16.34
CA CYS A 139 7.22 -4.78 16.06
C CYS A 139 6.04 -5.18 15.14
N PRO A 140 4.78 -5.06 15.59
CA PRO A 140 3.61 -5.42 14.78
C PRO A 140 3.22 -4.34 13.77
N LEU A 141 3.77 -3.12 13.88
CA LEU A 141 3.40 -2.00 13.01
C LEU A 141 3.77 -2.26 11.55
N GLN A 142 2.76 -2.15 10.69
CA GLN A 142 2.84 -2.28 9.24
C GLN A 142 2.46 -0.99 8.51
N VAL A 143 1.66 -0.13 9.15
CA VAL A 143 1.14 1.11 8.57
C VAL A 143 1.36 2.28 9.52
N LEU A 144 1.98 3.34 9.00
CA LEU A 144 2.14 4.62 9.70
C LEU A 144 1.53 5.75 8.88
N SER A 145 0.75 6.60 9.53
CA SER A 145 0.15 7.78 8.92
C SER A 145 0.42 9.01 9.79
N PHE A 146 0.99 10.05 9.21
CA PHE A 146 1.19 11.35 9.83
C PHE A 146 0.45 12.39 9.02
N LEU A 147 -0.61 12.96 9.59
CA LEU A 147 -1.47 13.94 8.95
C LEU A 147 -1.30 15.28 9.69
N ASN A 148 -1.05 16.37 8.97
CA ASN A 148 -0.85 17.71 9.54
C ASN A 148 0.18 17.75 10.66
N CYS A 149 1.15 16.83 10.62
CA CYS A 149 2.24 16.76 11.57
C CYS A 149 3.41 17.64 11.10
N ARG A 150 4.18 18.17 12.04
CA ARG A 150 5.38 18.97 11.75
C ARG A 150 6.53 18.59 12.67
N PHE A 151 7.76 18.85 12.25
CA PHE A 151 8.92 18.70 13.12
C PHE A 151 9.06 19.91 14.05
N ALA A 152 9.45 19.67 15.30
CA ALA A 152 9.80 20.72 16.24
C ALA A 152 11.08 21.48 15.82
N ASP A 153 11.97 20.84 15.07
CA ASP A 153 13.23 21.39 14.58
C ASP A 153 13.53 20.94 13.14
N THR A 154 14.09 21.85 12.34
CA THR A 154 14.62 21.61 11.00
C THR A 154 15.85 20.68 10.93
N GLN A 155 16.48 20.37 12.07
CA GLN A 155 17.57 19.39 12.15
C GLN A 155 17.14 18.03 12.74
N LEU A 156 15.85 17.87 13.05
CA LEU A 156 15.34 16.66 13.68
C LEU A 156 15.47 15.44 12.76
N ALA A 157 16.07 14.37 13.29
CA ALA A 157 16.20 13.10 12.57
C ALA A 157 14.95 12.22 12.77
N PHE A 158 14.19 12.00 11.70
CA PHE A 158 13.12 11.02 11.67
C PHE A 158 13.69 9.58 11.76
N PRO A 159 12.90 8.56 12.21
CA PRO A 159 13.37 7.19 12.25
C PRO A 159 13.92 6.71 10.90
N LYS A 160 15.11 6.11 10.92
CA LYS A 160 15.89 5.65 9.76
C LYS A 160 15.65 4.18 9.41
N HIS A 161 15.09 3.40 10.34
CA HIS A 161 14.86 1.97 10.14
C HIS A 161 13.45 1.58 10.60
N ALA A 162 12.73 0.89 9.72
CA ALA A 162 11.39 0.35 9.98
C ALA A 162 11.14 -0.88 9.08
N PRO A 163 11.74 -2.05 9.38
CA PRO A 163 11.68 -3.21 8.49
C PRO A 163 10.27 -3.80 8.35
N THR A 164 9.39 -3.58 9.33
CA THR A 164 8.01 -4.12 9.35
C THR A 164 6.99 -3.19 8.72
N VAL A 165 7.34 -1.91 8.51
CA VAL A 165 6.40 -0.91 7.99
C VAL A 165 6.40 -0.95 6.47
N HIS A 166 5.26 -1.33 5.90
CA HIS A 166 5.06 -1.47 4.45
C HIS A 166 4.37 -0.26 3.83
N THR A 167 3.65 0.53 4.63
CA THR A 167 2.90 1.70 4.16
C THR A 167 3.18 2.91 5.05
N LEU A 168 3.56 4.01 4.42
CA LEU A 168 3.70 5.31 5.06
C LEU A 168 2.84 6.35 4.35
N THR A 169 2.07 7.11 5.13
CA THR A 169 1.37 8.31 4.67
C THR A 169 1.93 9.53 5.39
N TRP A 170 2.29 10.56 4.63
CA TRP A 170 2.58 11.90 5.13
C TRP A 170 1.69 12.90 4.39
N SER A 171 0.79 13.56 5.10
CA SER A 171 -0.13 14.56 4.55
C SER A 171 0.02 15.86 5.31
N VAL A 172 0.09 16.97 4.61
CA VAL A 172 0.02 18.31 5.20
C VAL A 172 -1.04 19.10 4.44
N ASP A 173 -2.07 19.49 5.16
CA ASP A 173 -3.21 20.27 4.69
C ASP A 173 -3.15 21.63 5.37
N VAL A 174 -2.57 22.60 4.67
CA VAL A 174 -2.48 24.00 5.10
C VAL A 174 -3.63 24.76 4.42
N GLU A 175 -4.85 24.63 4.94
CA GLU A 175 -5.97 25.49 4.50
C GLU A 175 -5.95 26.86 5.19
N ASP A 176 -5.08 27.07 6.19
CA ASP A 176 -5.10 28.28 7.02
C ASP A 176 -3.91 29.21 6.72
N ASP A 177 -4.18 30.28 5.97
CA ASP A 177 -3.23 31.37 5.64
C ASP A 177 -2.66 32.09 6.88
N SER A 178 -3.23 31.87 8.07
CA SER A 178 -2.86 32.58 9.30
C SER A 178 -1.70 31.95 10.08
N VAL A 179 -1.31 30.71 9.76
CA VAL A 179 -0.17 30.02 10.35
C VAL A 179 0.91 29.90 9.28
N GLY A 180 1.94 30.74 9.37
CA GLY A 180 3.02 30.81 8.38
C GLY A 180 3.45 29.42 7.91
N VAL A 181 3.56 29.26 6.58
CA VAL A 181 3.84 28.00 5.89
C VAL A 181 4.92 27.23 6.66
N PRO A 182 4.59 26.06 7.25
CA PRO A 182 5.59 25.31 7.99
C PRO A 182 6.76 24.99 7.07
N PRO A 183 8.01 25.07 7.55
CA PRO A 183 9.17 24.72 6.74
C PRO A 183 8.98 23.29 6.20
N ASP A 184 9.21 23.11 4.90
CA ASP A 184 9.09 21.85 4.18
C ASP A 184 9.76 20.72 4.97
N ALA A 185 8.96 19.94 5.71
CA ALA A 185 9.36 18.82 6.54
C ALA A 185 9.76 17.59 5.69
N THR A 186 9.42 17.63 4.41
CA THR A 186 9.60 16.54 3.45
C THR A 186 11.05 16.09 3.28
N PRO A 187 12.09 16.95 3.25
CA PRO A 187 13.47 16.52 3.06
C PRO A 187 14.01 15.63 4.19
N GLN A 188 13.68 15.96 5.46
CA GLN A 188 14.12 15.18 6.62
C GLN A 188 13.50 13.79 6.60
N LEU A 189 12.19 13.72 6.30
CA LEU A 189 11.45 12.49 6.12
C LEU A 189 12.06 11.65 4.99
N LEU A 190 12.12 12.19 3.76
CA LEU A 190 12.56 11.47 2.57
C LEU A 190 13.97 10.91 2.72
N THR A 191 14.87 11.64 3.37
CA THR A 191 16.25 11.18 3.62
C THR A 191 16.25 9.95 4.55
N ALA A 192 15.38 9.92 5.56
CA ALA A 192 15.29 8.80 6.50
C ALA A 192 14.69 7.55 5.87
N LEU A 193 13.74 7.70 4.93
CA LEU A 193 13.06 6.57 4.28
C LEU A 193 13.97 5.66 3.46
N VAL A 194 15.14 6.15 3.03
CA VAL A 194 16.13 5.32 2.32
C VAL A 194 16.48 4.04 3.08
N GLY A 195 16.48 4.08 4.42
CA GLY A 195 16.78 2.92 5.28
C GLY A 195 15.58 2.02 5.59
N TRP A 196 14.38 2.33 5.09
CA TRP A 196 13.14 1.58 5.34
C TRP A 196 12.98 0.45 4.33
N THR A 197 13.73 -0.64 4.51
CA THR A 197 13.78 -1.76 3.56
C THR A 197 12.44 -2.47 3.33
N GLY A 198 11.50 -2.41 4.28
CA GLY A 198 10.16 -3.00 4.18
C GLY A 198 9.13 -2.12 3.46
N LEU A 199 9.42 -0.83 3.26
CA LEU A 199 8.44 0.13 2.74
C LEU A 199 8.14 -0.13 1.26
N GLN A 200 6.86 -0.36 0.97
CA GLN A 200 6.35 -0.67 -0.38
C GLN A 200 5.41 0.41 -0.92
N THR A 201 4.74 1.14 -0.02
CA THR A 201 3.72 2.13 -0.35
C THR A 201 4.04 3.44 0.32
N LEU A 202 4.24 4.49 -0.48
CA LEU A 202 4.48 5.84 0.00
C LEU A 202 3.37 6.76 -0.52
N LYS A 203 2.65 7.39 0.41
CA LYS A 203 1.68 8.45 0.11
C LYS A 203 2.21 9.77 0.65
N LEU A 204 2.36 10.75 -0.22
CA LEU A 204 2.72 12.12 0.12
C LEU A 204 1.61 13.05 -0.36
N ALA A 205 1.14 13.91 0.52
CA ALA A 205 0.19 14.96 0.21
C ALA A 205 0.69 16.30 0.78
N GLY A 206 0.80 17.30 -0.09
CA GLY A 206 1.15 18.68 0.28
C GLY A 206 0.07 19.62 -0.25
N LEU A 207 -1.01 19.79 0.50
CA LEU A 207 -2.03 20.79 0.20
C LEU A 207 -1.59 22.10 0.86
N GLY A 208 -1.19 23.09 0.05
CA GLY A 208 -0.64 24.37 0.49
C GLY A 208 0.89 24.45 0.53
N ALA A 209 1.61 23.35 0.25
CA ALA A 209 3.08 23.35 0.10
C ALA A 209 3.55 22.45 -1.05
N PRO A 210 4.54 22.87 -1.86
CA PRO A 210 5.03 22.07 -2.98
C PRO A 210 5.79 20.82 -2.51
N LEU A 211 5.58 19.70 -3.17
CA LEU A 211 6.35 18.47 -2.93
C LEU A 211 7.79 18.60 -3.44
N ASN A 212 8.76 18.08 -2.68
CA ASN A 212 10.17 18.07 -3.06
C ASN A 212 10.49 16.91 -4.03
N TYR A 213 10.17 17.10 -5.32
CA TYR A 213 10.42 16.09 -6.35
C TYR A 213 11.88 15.64 -6.51
N PRO A 214 12.90 16.52 -6.41
CA PRO A 214 14.29 16.08 -6.48
C PRO A 214 14.69 15.11 -5.36
N ALA A 215 14.31 15.40 -4.11
CA ALA A 215 14.57 14.51 -2.98
C ALA A 215 13.79 13.19 -3.13
N LEU A 216 12.55 13.26 -3.62
CA LEU A 216 11.74 12.07 -3.87
C LEU A 216 12.36 11.20 -4.98
N ALA A 217 12.87 11.80 -6.05
CA ALA A 217 13.58 11.09 -7.11
C ALA A 217 14.82 10.34 -6.58
N GLN A 218 15.61 11.00 -5.72
CA GLN A 218 16.76 10.36 -5.07
C GLN A 218 16.34 9.19 -4.17
N LEU A 219 15.27 9.34 -3.40
CA LEU A 219 14.72 8.27 -2.58
C LEU A 219 14.34 7.05 -3.44
N LEU A 220 13.57 7.26 -4.51
CA LEU A 220 13.09 6.16 -5.36
C LEU A 220 14.22 5.40 -6.09
N LEU A 221 15.32 6.10 -6.39
CA LEU A 221 16.53 5.49 -6.97
C LEU A 221 17.34 4.71 -5.92
N ALA A 222 17.37 5.18 -4.68
CA ALA A 222 18.07 4.53 -3.58
C ALA A 222 17.27 3.35 -2.99
N GLN A 223 15.94 3.40 -3.09
CA GLN A 223 15.02 2.44 -2.48
C GLN A 223 14.04 1.85 -3.51
N PRO A 224 14.49 0.88 -4.33
CA PRO A 224 13.64 0.23 -5.34
C PRO A 224 12.55 -0.67 -4.75
N GLY A 225 12.44 -0.78 -3.42
CA GLY A 225 11.35 -1.49 -2.74
C GLY A 225 10.00 -0.77 -2.83
N ILE A 226 10.01 0.56 -3.03
CA ILE A 226 8.78 1.35 -3.15
C ILE A 226 8.12 1.03 -4.50
N ALA A 227 7.05 0.25 -4.46
CA ALA A 227 6.30 -0.17 -5.62
C ALA A 227 5.07 0.70 -5.90
N ARG A 228 4.50 1.32 -4.85
CA ARG A 228 3.29 2.15 -4.93
C ARG A 228 3.59 3.55 -4.42
N LEU A 229 3.39 4.55 -5.28
CA LEU A 229 3.62 5.95 -4.99
C LEU A 229 2.34 6.73 -5.22
N ARG A 230 1.89 7.49 -4.22
CA ARG A 230 0.72 8.36 -4.34
C ARG A 230 1.09 9.78 -3.95
N LEU A 231 0.90 10.72 -4.86
CA LEU A 231 1.31 12.11 -4.72
C LEU A 231 0.08 13.00 -4.91
N TYR A 232 -0.15 13.88 -3.95
CA TYR A 232 -1.23 14.86 -3.96
C TYR A 232 -0.64 16.24 -3.68
N THR A 233 -0.86 17.20 -4.57
CA THR A 233 -0.44 18.59 -4.40
C THR A 233 -1.41 19.50 -5.13
N ASN A 234 -1.78 20.59 -4.48
CA ASN A 234 -2.51 21.70 -5.09
C ASN A 234 -1.59 22.91 -5.36
N MET A 235 -0.28 22.76 -5.13
CA MET A 235 0.71 23.81 -5.39
C MET A 235 1.46 23.55 -6.69
N PRO A 236 1.66 24.59 -7.54
CA PRO A 236 2.40 24.43 -8.78
C PRO A 236 3.89 24.21 -8.50
N ASN A 237 4.42 23.07 -8.93
CA ASN A 237 5.86 22.75 -8.88
C ASN A 237 6.25 21.77 -9.98
N ASP A 238 7.42 21.91 -10.61
CA ASP A 238 7.80 21.09 -11.77
C ASP A 238 8.23 19.65 -11.36
N PRO A 239 7.49 18.61 -11.76
CA PRO A 239 7.81 17.21 -11.46
C PRO A 239 8.86 16.60 -12.39
N ALA A 240 9.55 17.39 -13.23
CA ALA A 240 10.51 16.90 -14.21
C ALA A 240 11.52 15.89 -13.64
N THR A 241 12.15 16.19 -12.50
CA THR A 241 13.15 15.30 -11.87
C THR A 241 12.57 13.95 -11.43
N LEU A 242 11.34 13.95 -10.92
CA LEU A 242 10.62 12.71 -10.58
C LEU A 242 10.36 11.88 -11.83
N PHE A 243 9.82 12.50 -12.88
CA PHE A 243 9.49 11.81 -14.13
C PHE A 243 10.73 11.33 -14.88
N GLU A 244 11.85 12.04 -14.80
CA GLU A 244 13.14 11.59 -15.33
C GLU A 244 13.66 10.34 -14.58
N ALA A 245 13.56 10.33 -13.24
CA ALA A 245 13.93 9.16 -12.46
C ALA A 245 13.04 7.95 -12.79
N LEU A 246 11.72 8.14 -12.92
CA LEU A 246 10.81 7.09 -13.37
C LEU A 246 11.15 6.60 -14.78
N ALA A 247 11.39 7.51 -15.72
CA ALA A 247 11.76 7.19 -17.11
C ALA A 247 13.09 6.42 -17.22
N SER A 248 13.98 6.53 -16.23
CA SER A 248 15.25 5.82 -16.21
C SER A 248 15.14 4.31 -16.01
N ASN A 249 13.95 3.78 -15.66
CA ASN A 249 13.69 2.36 -15.38
C ASN A 249 14.50 1.79 -14.21
N ARG A 250 15.11 2.65 -13.38
CA ARG A 250 15.90 2.26 -12.21
C ARG A 250 15.11 2.30 -10.90
N THR A 251 13.87 2.78 -10.94
CA THR A 251 12.99 2.82 -9.76
C THR A 251 12.15 1.54 -9.65
N GLY A 252 11.66 1.26 -8.45
CA GLY A 252 10.74 0.14 -8.19
C GLY A 252 9.27 0.40 -8.51
N VAL A 253 8.91 1.63 -8.88
CA VAL A 253 7.52 2.09 -8.93
C VAL A 253 6.75 1.41 -10.06
N ARG A 254 5.60 0.84 -9.71
CA ARG A 254 4.66 0.16 -10.61
C ARG A 254 3.26 0.76 -10.57
N ASP A 255 2.85 1.33 -9.44
CA ASP A 255 1.58 2.02 -9.27
C ASP A 255 1.86 3.48 -8.89
N LEU A 256 1.49 4.40 -9.77
CA LEU A 256 1.62 5.84 -9.56
C LEU A 256 0.23 6.47 -9.53
N THR A 257 -0.10 7.13 -8.42
CA THR A 257 -1.15 8.13 -8.37
C THR A 257 -0.51 9.50 -8.32
N PHE A 258 -0.82 10.37 -9.29
CA PHE A 258 -0.31 11.73 -9.39
C PHE A 258 -1.47 12.71 -9.53
N GLU A 259 -1.74 13.44 -8.46
CA GLU A 259 -2.71 14.52 -8.41
C GLU A 259 -1.94 15.81 -8.14
N GLY A 260 -1.44 16.42 -9.22
CA GLY A 260 -0.73 17.70 -9.18
C GLY A 260 -1.36 18.79 -10.03
N ALA A 261 -2.60 18.56 -10.51
CA ALA A 261 -3.31 19.56 -11.28
C ALA A 261 -3.87 20.63 -10.35
N VAL A 262 -3.53 21.89 -10.62
CA VAL A 262 -3.98 23.03 -9.83
C VAL A 262 -5.07 23.76 -10.60
N ALA A 263 -6.19 24.05 -9.94
CA ALA A 263 -7.23 24.90 -10.50
C ALA A 263 -6.61 26.26 -10.89
N ASP A 264 -6.99 26.79 -12.06
CA ASP A 264 -6.51 28.08 -12.58
C ASP A 264 -5.03 28.14 -13.04
N HIS A 265 -4.31 27.01 -13.10
CA HIS A 265 -2.93 26.95 -13.62
C HIS A 265 -2.77 26.05 -14.85
N GLN A 266 -3.51 26.38 -15.92
CA GLN A 266 -3.52 25.56 -17.14
C GLN A 266 -2.12 25.33 -17.73
N GLN A 267 -1.28 26.37 -17.85
CA GLN A 267 0.07 26.23 -18.40
C GLN A 267 0.94 25.28 -17.57
N HIS A 268 0.82 25.33 -16.23
CA HIS A 268 1.53 24.42 -15.34
C HIS A 268 1.05 22.98 -15.51
N ASN A 269 -0.26 22.78 -15.57
CA ASN A 269 -0.89 21.48 -15.76
C ASN A 269 -0.45 20.86 -17.10
N GLU A 270 -0.39 21.66 -18.18
CA GLU A 270 0.10 21.22 -19.49
C GLU A 270 1.57 20.80 -19.46
N VAL A 271 2.44 21.57 -18.78
CA VAL A 271 3.85 21.21 -18.63
C VAL A 271 4.01 19.91 -17.85
N CYS A 272 3.35 19.79 -16.68
CA CYS A 272 3.39 18.57 -15.86
C CYS A 272 2.91 17.36 -16.64
N PHE A 273 1.81 17.52 -17.40
CA PHE A 273 1.26 16.47 -18.22
C PHE A 273 2.19 16.07 -19.35
N GLN A 274 2.82 17.03 -20.02
CA GLN A 274 3.81 16.75 -21.06
C GLN A 274 4.99 15.93 -20.50
N ARG A 275 5.53 16.31 -19.32
CA ARG A 275 6.59 15.54 -18.65
C ARG A 275 6.17 14.11 -18.34
N MET A 276 4.93 13.93 -17.90
CA MET A 276 4.37 12.60 -17.65
C MET A 276 4.26 11.78 -18.94
N VAL A 277 3.74 12.35 -20.03
CA VAL A 277 3.64 11.70 -21.34
C VAL A 277 5.01 11.28 -21.87
N ASP A 278 6.03 12.14 -21.72
CA ASP A 278 7.42 11.87 -22.08
C ASP A 278 8.09 10.82 -21.17
N CYS A 279 7.62 10.69 -19.94
CA CYS A 279 8.02 9.60 -19.05
C CYS A 279 7.42 8.27 -19.52
N LEU A 280 6.12 8.24 -19.82
CA LEU A 280 5.42 7.01 -20.23
C LEU A 280 5.94 6.40 -21.53
N SER A 281 6.45 7.22 -22.45
CA SER A 281 7.03 6.73 -23.71
C SER A 281 8.33 5.96 -23.51
N ARG A 282 9.05 6.20 -22.40
CA ARG A 282 10.36 5.61 -22.07
C ARG A 282 10.31 4.63 -20.91
N ASN A 283 9.33 4.78 -20.02
CA ASN A 283 9.20 3.95 -18.86
C ASN A 283 8.70 2.54 -19.23
N GLU A 284 9.32 1.54 -18.62
CA GLU A 284 9.07 0.13 -18.83
C GLU A 284 8.50 -0.59 -17.60
N THR A 285 8.45 0.08 -16.45
CA THR A 285 8.15 -0.52 -15.14
C THR A 285 6.74 -0.22 -14.64
N LEU A 286 6.17 0.92 -15.02
CA LEU A 286 4.89 1.42 -14.54
C LEU A 286 3.74 0.61 -15.17
N GLU A 287 2.92 0.02 -14.32
CA GLU A 287 1.80 -0.87 -14.69
C GLU A 287 0.44 -0.19 -14.46
N ILE A 288 0.34 0.67 -13.45
CA ILE A 288 -0.87 1.38 -13.05
C ILE A 288 -0.56 2.87 -12.95
N LEU A 289 -1.38 3.68 -13.60
CA LEU A 289 -1.30 5.15 -13.57
C LEU A 289 -2.66 5.74 -13.21
N LYS A 290 -2.70 6.58 -12.18
CA LYS A 290 -3.88 7.34 -11.79
C LYS A 290 -3.58 8.83 -11.81
N VAL A 291 -4.28 9.59 -12.63
CA VAL A 291 -4.04 11.02 -12.84
C VAL A 291 -5.39 11.74 -12.83
N PRO A 292 -5.99 11.99 -11.67
CA PRO A 292 -7.29 12.69 -11.58
C PRO A 292 -7.32 14.00 -12.39
N GLY A 293 -6.20 14.73 -12.40
CA GLY A 293 -6.01 15.97 -13.15
C GLY A 293 -6.09 15.88 -14.68
N LEU A 294 -6.18 14.68 -15.27
CA LEU A 294 -6.27 14.46 -16.72
C LEU A 294 -7.51 15.13 -17.34
N LEU A 295 -8.56 15.33 -16.54
CA LEU A 295 -9.79 16.03 -16.91
C LEU A 295 -9.58 17.53 -17.21
N VAL A 296 -8.51 18.13 -16.66
CA VAL A 296 -8.26 19.57 -16.74
C VAL A 296 -7.28 19.90 -17.89
N CYS A 297 -6.71 18.89 -18.55
CA CYS A 297 -5.75 19.06 -19.64
C CYS A 297 -6.45 19.29 -20.99
N SER A 298 -5.78 20.02 -21.89
CA SER A 298 -6.25 20.28 -23.25
C SER A 298 -6.39 19.00 -24.09
N GLU A 299 -7.25 19.04 -25.10
CA GLU A 299 -7.48 17.90 -26.01
C GLU A 299 -6.19 17.47 -26.72
N GLU A 300 -5.34 18.43 -27.11
CA GLU A 300 -4.03 18.17 -27.73
C GLU A 300 -3.08 17.40 -26.80
N ALA A 301 -3.13 17.67 -25.50
CA ALA A 301 -2.38 16.92 -24.50
C ALA A 301 -2.93 15.49 -24.40
N GLN A 302 -4.26 15.32 -24.35
CA GLN A 302 -4.90 14.01 -24.31
C GLN A 302 -4.57 13.16 -25.55
N GLN A 303 -4.56 13.75 -26.75
CA GLN A 303 -4.15 13.07 -27.98
C GLN A 303 -2.68 12.60 -27.94
N ARG A 304 -1.77 13.42 -27.40
CA ARG A 304 -0.37 13.02 -27.17
C ARG A 304 -0.26 11.84 -26.21
N LEU A 305 -1.08 11.81 -25.15
CA LEU A 305 -1.15 10.66 -24.26
C LEU A 305 -1.62 9.41 -25.00
N VAL A 306 -2.69 9.48 -25.80
CA VAL A 306 -3.15 8.34 -26.63
C VAL A 306 -2.00 7.78 -27.46
N HIS A 307 -1.27 8.65 -28.16
CA HIS A 307 -0.12 8.24 -28.96
C HIS A 307 1.01 7.61 -28.12
N SER A 308 1.30 8.15 -26.93
CA SER A 308 2.29 7.57 -26.01
C SER A 308 1.84 6.19 -25.50
N LEU A 309 0.54 6.00 -25.23
CA LEU A 309 -0.03 4.72 -24.81
C LEU A 309 0.08 3.64 -25.89
N GLU A 310 -0.02 4.00 -27.18
CA GLU A 310 0.17 3.05 -28.29
C GLU A 310 1.59 2.47 -28.33
N ASN A 311 2.58 3.25 -27.92
CA ASN A 311 3.98 2.87 -27.88
C ASN A 311 4.38 2.21 -26.54
N ASN A 312 3.70 2.57 -25.46
CA ASN A 312 3.95 1.98 -24.15
C ASN A 312 3.55 0.48 -24.10
N ARG A 313 4.38 -0.32 -23.43
CA ARG A 313 4.21 -1.78 -23.28
C ARG A 313 4.09 -2.24 -21.83
N SER A 314 4.20 -1.33 -20.87
CA SER A 314 4.19 -1.64 -19.44
C SER A 314 2.83 -1.40 -18.79
N LEU A 315 2.16 -0.31 -19.19
CA LEU A 315 0.94 0.18 -18.56
C LEU A 315 -0.25 -0.72 -18.92
N THR A 316 -1.00 -1.11 -17.90
CA THR A 316 -2.18 -1.99 -17.99
C THR A 316 -3.44 -1.35 -17.45
N SER A 317 -3.31 -0.31 -16.63
CA SER A 317 -4.42 0.41 -16.03
C SER A 317 -4.16 1.91 -16.05
N LEU A 318 -5.17 2.67 -16.46
CA LEU A 318 -5.21 4.12 -16.44
C LEU A 318 -6.51 4.58 -15.79
N SER A 319 -6.47 5.59 -14.94
CA SER A 319 -7.67 6.24 -14.40
C SER A 319 -7.42 7.73 -14.16
N PRO A 320 -8.43 8.62 -14.28
CA PRO A 320 -9.80 8.34 -14.71
C PRO A 320 -9.90 8.04 -16.21
N LEU A 321 -10.94 7.32 -16.62
CA LEU A 321 -11.17 6.94 -18.03
C LEU A 321 -12.11 7.91 -18.76
N ASN A 322 -12.62 8.95 -18.09
CA ASN A 322 -13.58 9.89 -18.71
C ASN A 322 -13.06 10.49 -20.03
N PRO A 323 -11.76 10.82 -20.18
CA PRO A 323 -11.23 11.36 -21.44
C PRO A 323 -11.14 10.32 -22.57
N PHE A 324 -11.54 9.08 -22.30
CA PHE A 324 -11.60 7.96 -23.23
C PHE A 324 -13.03 7.40 -23.32
N ASP A 325 -14.05 8.23 -23.12
CA ASP A 325 -15.47 7.82 -23.11
C ASP A 325 -15.78 6.68 -22.13
N LEU A 326 -15.05 6.64 -21.00
CA LEU A 326 -15.11 5.58 -19.99
C LEU A 326 -14.70 4.19 -20.53
N THR A 327 -14.14 4.13 -21.72
CA THR A 327 -13.61 2.90 -22.32
C THR A 327 -12.13 2.74 -22.01
N THR A 328 -11.69 1.49 -21.84
CA THR A 328 -10.26 1.21 -21.67
C THR A 328 -9.57 1.31 -23.02
N PRO A 329 -8.50 2.14 -23.16
CA PRO A 329 -7.73 2.21 -24.40
C PRO A 329 -7.26 0.82 -24.88
N PRO A 330 -7.35 0.51 -26.19
CA PRO A 330 -6.99 -0.80 -26.73
C PRO A 330 -5.56 -1.25 -26.40
N SER A 331 -4.62 -0.30 -26.33
CA SER A 331 -3.23 -0.56 -25.96
C SER A 331 -3.07 -1.10 -24.54
N LEU A 332 -3.83 -0.57 -23.56
CA LEU A 332 -3.85 -1.07 -22.19
C LEU A 332 -4.41 -2.49 -22.12
N GLY A 333 -5.50 -2.75 -22.83
CA GLY A 333 -6.08 -4.09 -22.95
C GLY A 333 -5.09 -5.09 -23.56
N ALA A 334 -4.37 -4.70 -24.62
CA ALA A 334 -3.34 -5.52 -25.24
C ALA A 334 -2.16 -5.78 -24.29
N ASN A 335 -1.69 -4.79 -23.53
CA ASN A 335 -0.63 -4.95 -22.54
C ASN A 335 -1.05 -5.88 -21.39
N ARG A 336 -2.28 -5.72 -20.87
CA ARG A 336 -2.83 -6.60 -19.85
C ARG A 336 -2.90 -8.05 -20.33
N LYS A 337 -3.37 -8.26 -21.57
CA LYS A 337 -3.36 -9.59 -22.22
C LYS A 337 -1.94 -10.16 -22.33
N ARG A 338 -0.96 -9.36 -22.77
CA ARG A 338 0.44 -9.77 -22.90
C ARG A 338 1.08 -10.14 -21.56
N GLN A 339 0.82 -9.38 -20.50
CA GLN A 339 1.35 -9.71 -19.16
C GLN A 339 0.82 -11.05 -18.63
N LEU A 340 -0.43 -11.40 -18.95
CA LEU A 340 -0.99 -12.71 -18.63
C LEU A 340 -0.39 -13.82 -19.52
N TRP A 341 -0.18 -13.55 -20.80
CA TRP A 341 0.45 -14.52 -21.73
C TRP A 341 1.91 -14.78 -21.39
N PHE A 342 2.65 -13.75 -20.99
CA PHE A 342 4.09 -13.76 -20.77
C PHE A 342 4.40 -13.35 -19.33
N SER A 343 3.81 -14.08 -18.37
CA SER A 343 4.10 -13.87 -16.97
C SER A 343 5.58 -14.14 -16.65
N LYS A 344 6.04 -13.62 -15.51
CA LYS A 344 7.42 -13.86 -15.05
C LYS A 344 7.70 -15.36 -14.91
N ASP A 345 6.73 -16.11 -14.38
CA ASP A 345 6.83 -17.55 -14.17
C ASP A 345 6.81 -18.33 -15.48
N PHE A 346 6.04 -17.88 -16.48
CA PHE A 346 6.08 -18.46 -17.81
C PHE A 346 7.48 -18.31 -18.43
N ILE A 347 8.05 -17.11 -18.39
CA ILE A 347 9.39 -16.84 -18.90
C ILE A 347 10.44 -17.66 -18.15
N LEU A 348 10.31 -17.76 -16.82
CA LEU A 348 11.18 -18.60 -16.00
C LEU A 348 11.12 -20.07 -16.41
N GLY A 349 9.94 -20.68 -16.39
CA GLY A 349 9.79 -22.09 -16.73
C GLY A 349 10.21 -22.39 -18.16
N ALA A 350 9.90 -21.50 -19.12
CA ALA A 350 10.27 -21.70 -20.51
C ALA A 350 11.78 -21.54 -20.76
N ALA A 351 12.45 -20.59 -20.08
CA ALA A 351 13.90 -20.42 -20.16
C ALA A 351 14.65 -21.60 -19.51
N GLU A 352 14.20 -22.06 -18.34
CA GLU A 352 14.76 -23.25 -17.68
C GLU A 352 14.62 -24.50 -18.56
N ALA A 353 13.44 -24.74 -19.12
CA ALA A 353 13.19 -25.87 -20.01
C ALA A 353 14.05 -25.81 -21.28
N PHE A 354 14.15 -24.64 -21.93
CA PHE A 354 14.98 -24.46 -23.11
C PHE A 354 16.46 -24.73 -22.81
N LEU A 355 16.99 -24.17 -21.72
CA LEU A 355 18.39 -24.37 -21.35
C LEU A 355 18.69 -25.81 -20.94
N GLN A 356 17.75 -26.49 -20.28
CA GLN A 356 17.87 -27.91 -19.98
C GLN A 356 17.93 -28.76 -21.26
N LEU A 357 17.08 -28.46 -22.26
CA LEU A 357 17.11 -29.14 -23.56
C LEU A 357 18.45 -28.94 -24.30
N MET A 358 19.10 -27.79 -24.09
CA MET A 358 20.43 -27.49 -24.63
C MET A 358 21.58 -28.07 -23.80
N GLY A 359 21.29 -28.80 -22.71
CA GLY A 359 22.30 -29.40 -21.82
C GLY A 359 23.01 -28.41 -20.90
N ALA A 360 22.43 -27.22 -20.69
CA ALA A 360 23.02 -26.19 -19.84
C ALA A 360 22.72 -26.41 -18.34
N PRO A 361 23.58 -25.94 -17.42
CA PRO A 361 23.33 -25.97 -15.98
C PRO A 361 22.01 -25.30 -15.57
N ARG A 362 21.29 -25.90 -14.63
CA ARG A 362 19.97 -25.42 -14.14
C ARG A 362 20.00 -23.96 -13.66
N GLU A 363 21.09 -23.55 -13.03
CA GLU A 363 21.30 -22.19 -12.51
C GLU A 363 21.28 -21.11 -13.61
N LEU A 364 21.66 -21.46 -14.84
CA LEU A 364 21.62 -20.52 -15.97
C LEU A 364 20.17 -20.22 -16.38
N GLY A 365 19.25 -21.17 -16.20
CA GLY A 365 17.82 -21.02 -16.49
C GLY A 365 17.22 -19.83 -15.76
N GLY A 366 17.38 -19.82 -14.44
CA GLY A 366 16.92 -18.72 -13.58
C GLY A 366 17.58 -17.38 -13.89
N ARG A 367 18.88 -17.36 -14.22
CA ARG A 367 19.60 -16.12 -14.58
C ARG A 367 19.13 -15.54 -15.91
N VAL A 368 18.96 -16.38 -16.93
CA VAL A 368 18.43 -15.96 -18.24
C VAL A 368 16.98 -15.48 -18.10
N ALA A 369 16.15 -16.22 -17.36
CA ALA A 369 14.79 -15.81 -17.07
C ALA A 369 14.72 -14.45 -16.37
N ALA A 370 15.55 -14.23 -15.35
CA ALA A 370 15.61 -12.97 -14.64
C ALA A 370 15.94 -11.81 -15.58
N ALA A 371 16.91 -11.99 -16.49
CA ALA A 371 17.26 -10.97 -17.48
C ALA A 371 16.09 -10.70 -18.47
N LEU A 372 15.45 -11.76 -18.97
CA LEU A 372 14.38 -11.66 -19.98
C LEU A 372 13.03 -11.18 -19.42
N SER A 373 12.85 -11.20 -18.11
CA SER A 373 11.60 -10.80 -17.42
C SER A 373 11.77 -9.62 -16.47
N THR A 374 12.88 -8.87 -16.58
CA THR A 374 13.23 -7.76 -15.69
C THR A 374 12.12 -6.71 -15.61
N THR A 375 11.57 -6.29 -16.76
CA THR A 375 10.51 -5.28 -16.86
C THR A 375 9.25 -5.84 -17.55
N PRO A 376 8.05 -5.31 -17.26
CA PRO A 376 6.85 -5.53 -18.07
C PRO A 376 7.09 -5.43 -19.59
N THR A 377 7.84 -4.43 -20.04
CA THR A 377 8.21 -4.26 -21.45
C THR A 377 9.10 -5.40 -21.94
N SER A 378 10.14 -5.76 -21.19
CA SER A 378 11.01 -6.91 -21.51
C SER A 378 10.20 -8.20 -21.67
N ARG A 379 9.25 -8.45 -20.74
CA ARG A 379 8.35 -9.62 -20.82
C ARG A 379 7.53 -9.62 -22.12
N THR A 380 7.06 -8.46 -22.55
CA THR A 380 6.30 -8.30 -23.80
C THR A 380 7.11 -8.65 -25.04
N TYR A 381 8.40 -8.28 -25.09
CA TYR A 381 9.26 -8.56 -26.24
C TYR A 381 9.89 -9.95 -26.20
N CYS A 382 10.39 -10.36 -25.02
CA CYS A 382 11.10 -11.63 -24.85
C CYS A 382 10.15 -12.82 -24.72
N GLY A 383 8.95 -12.63 -24.16
CA GLY A 383 7.96 -13.70 -23.99
C GLY A 383 7.63 -14.46 -25.27
N PRO A 384 7.25 -13.78 -26.38
CA PRO A 384 7.04 -14.42 -27.67
C PRO A 384 8.28 -15.13 -28.20
N VAL A 385 9.47 -14.53 -28.06
CA VAL A 385 10.73 -15.11 -28.53
C VAL A 385 11.06 -16.40 -27.78
N ILE A 386 10.92 -16.42 -26.45
CA ILE A 386 11.11 -17.62 -25.63
C ILE A 386 10.06 -18.69 -25.98
N ALA A 387 8.81 -18.29 -26.20
CA ALA A 387 7.76 -19.20 -26.65
C ALA A 387 8.08 -19.83 -28.03
N LEU A 388 8.76 -19.10 -28.92
CA LEU A 388 9.21 -19.61 -30.21
C LEU A 388 10.48 -20.47 -30.09
N LEU A 389 11.45 -20.08 -29.26
CA LEU A 389 12.72 -20.77 -29.07
C LEU A 389 12.56 -22.11 -28.35
N SER A 390 11.57 -22.23 -27.47
CA SER A 390 11.13 -23.52 -26.92
C SER A 390 10.47 -24.45 -27.96
N ARG A 391 10.33 -24.00 -29.22
CA ARG A 391 10.04 -24.74 -30.49
C ARG A 391 9.17 -26.00 -30.37
N SER A 392 7.85 -25.91 -30.59
CA SER A 392 7.11 -26.84 -31.49
C SER A 392 5.59 -26.62 -31.50
N THR A 393 5.11 -25.83 -32.47
CA THR A 393 3.69 -25.58 -32.82
C THR A 393 2.82 -25.02 -31.69
N HIS A 394 1.80 -24.28 -32.09
CA HIS A 394 0.82 -23.60 -31.25
C HIS A 394 0.31 -24.42 -30.05
N GLU A 395 0.36 -25.75 -30.11
CA GLU A 395 -0.13 -26.67 -29.09
C GLU A 395 0.84 -26.88 -27.90
N SER A 396 2.15 -26.98 -28.11
CA SER A 396 3.11 -27.25 -27.02
C SER A 396 3.31 -26.01 -26.13
N ALA A 397 3.33 -24.82 -26.74
CA ALA A 397 3.36 -23.56 -26.01
C ALA A 397 2.06 -23.32 -25.23
N VAL A 398 0.90 -23.68 -25.80
CA VAL A 398 -0.39 -23.63 -25.09
C VAL A 398 -0.41 -24.63 -23.92
N ARG A 399 0.13 -25.84 -24.09
CA ARG A 399 0.29 -26.83 -23.00
C ARG A 399 1.22 -26.32 -21.90
N LEU A 400 2.37 -25.76 -22.23
CA LEU A 400 3.32 -25.23 -21.24
C LEU A 400 2.74 -24.01 -20.51
N ARG A 401 2.10 -23.09 -21.23
CA ARG A 401 1.40 -21.94 -20.66
C ARG A 401 0.30 -22.39 -19.71
N SER A 402 -0.53 -23.34 -20.16
CA SER A 402 -1.62 -23.89 -19.36
C SER A 402 -1.10 -24.59 -18.10
N ALA A 403 -0.06 -25.40 -18.20
CA ALA A 403 0.58 -26.03 -17.05
C ALA A 403 1.21 -25.01 -16.08
N GLY A 404 1.86 -23.95 -16.60
CA GLY A 404 2.44 -22.88 -15.79
C GLY A 404 1.36 -22.08 -15.05
N LEU A 405 0.29 -21.67 -15.74
CA LEU A 405 -0.86 -20.98 -15.13
C LEU A 405 -1.57 -21.86 -14.10
N ARG A 406 -1.73 -23.17 -14.36
CA ARG A 406 -2.24 -24.14 -13.40
C ARG A 406 -1.41 -24.16 -12.12
N GLU A 407 -0.09 -24.26 -12.21
CA GLU A 407 0.77 -24.26 -11.02
C GLU A 407 0.79 -22.90 -10.30
N ALA A 408 0.71 -21.78 -11.02
CA ALA A 408 0.59 -20.46 -10.42
C ALA A 408 -0.71 -20.33 -9.61
N ILE A 409 -1.85 -20.72 -10.17
CA ILE A 409 -3.15 -20.74 -9.47
C ILE A 409 -3.07 -21.61 -8.21
N LYS A 410 -2.56 -22.84 -8.34
CA LYS A 410 -2.37 -23.75 -7.19
C LYS A 410 -1.43 -23.16 -6.13
N THR A 411 -0.42 -22.41 -6.53
CA THR A 411 0.51 -21.75 -5.61
C THR A 411 -0.17 -20.61 -4.85
N HIS A 412 -0.95 -19.78 -5.50
CA HIS A 412 -1.76 -18.75 -4.82
C HIS A 412 -2.76 -19.38 -3.83
N MET A 413 -3.41 -20.48 -4.22
CA MET A 413 -4.28 -21.25 -3.32
C MET A 413 -3.52 -21.82 -2.11
N LYS A 414 -2.34 -22.41 -2.32
CA LYS A 414 -1.49 -22.94 -1.22
C LYS A 414 -1.05 -21.86 -0.25
N ASN A 415 -0.79 -20.66 -0.75
CA ASN A 415 -0.38 -19.51 0.04
C ASN A 415 -1.57 -18.71 0.60
N SER A 416 -2.81 -19.20 0.42
CA SER A 416 -4.04 -18.55 0.86
C SER A 416 -4.24 -17.12 0.30
N ASP A 417 -3.66 -16.82 -0.87
CA ASP A 417 -3.74 -15.52 -1.55
C ASP A 417 -4.97 -15.49 -2.48
N GLN A 418 -6.16 -15.32 -1.90
CA GLN A 418 -7.43 -15.38 -2.62
C GLN A 418 -7.58 -14.27 -3.65
N GLU A 419 -7.15 -13.06 -3.31
CA GLU A 419 -7.27 -11.88 -4.17
C GLU A 419 -6.48 -12.07 -5.47
N ARG A 420 -5.20 -12.45 -5.38
CA ARG A 420 -4.39 -12.68 -6.59
C ARG A 420 -4.86 -13.88 -7.39
N CYS A 421 -5.35 -14.93 -6.72
CA CYS A 421 -5.93 -16.09 -7.39
C CYS A 421 -7.14 -15.69 -8.25
N LEU A 422 -8.11 -14.98 -7.65
CA LEU A 422 -9.29 -14.51 -8.36
C LEU A 422 -8.95 -13.54 -9.48
N TYR A 423 -8.04 -12.59 -9.22
CA TYR A 423 -7.56 -11.63 -10.24
C TYR A 423 -6.98 -12.35 -11.46
N LEU A 424 -6.14 -13.37 -11.23
CA LEU A 424 -5.55 -14.17 -12.31
C LEU A 424 -6.62 -14.89 -13.13
N ILE A 425 -7.51 -15.64 -12.48
CA ILE A 425 -8.53 -16.45 -13.17
C ILE A 425 -9.53 -15.57 -13.92
N GLN A 426 -10.00 -14.48 -13.30
CA GLN A 426 -10.90 -13.52 -13.96
C GLN A 426 -10.23 -12.88 -15.17
N GLY A 427 -8.94 -12.55 -15.07
CA GLY A 427 -8.15 -12.09 -16.21
C GLY A 427 -8.11 -13.10 -17.34
N LEU A 428 -7.82 -14.38 -17.04
CA LEU A 428 -7.78 -15.45 -18.05
C LEU A 428 -9.12 -15.59 -18.77
N VAL A 429 -10.24 -15.60 -18.03
CA VAL A 429 -11.59 -15.69 -18.59
C VAL A 429 -11.90 -14.49 -19.49
N ALA A 430 -11.64 -13.27 -19.00
CA ALA A 430 -11.93 -12.04 -19.73
C ALA A 430 -11.18 -11.94 -21.07
N PHE A 431 -9.97 -12.51 -21.16
CA PHE A 431 -9.15 -12.49 -22.38
C PHE A 431 -9.21 -13.77 -23.21
N HIS A 432 -10.10 -14.72 -22.87
CA HIS A 432 -10.21 -16.03 -23.51
C HIS A 432 -8.86 -16.78 -23.56
N ILE A 433 -8.12 -16.75 -22.46
CA ILE A 433 -6.84 -17.44 -22.28
C ILE A 433 -7.11 -18.67 -21.42
N ASP A 434 -7.89 -19.61 -21.96
CA ASP A 434 -8.28 -20.78 -21.18
C ASP A 434 -7.08 -21.68 -20.89
N LEU A 435 -7.11 -22.27 -19.68
CA LEU A 435 -6.37 -23.48 -19.39
C LEU A 435 -6.89 -24.59 -20.30
N LEU A 436 -6.00 -25.47 -20.72
CA LEU A 436 -6.39 -26.71 -21.35
C LEU A 436 -7.31 -27.51 -20.42
N PRO A 437 -8.28 -28.27 -20.96
CA PRO A 437 -9.28 -28.96 -20.15
C PRO A 437 -8.70 -29.80 -19.01
N THR A 438 -7.59 -30.50 -19.26
CA THR A 438 -6.89 -31.32 -18.25
C THR A 438 -6.29 -30.48 -17.11
N ASP A 439 -5.78 -29.29 -17.43
CA ASP A 439 -5.19 -28.38 -16.45
C ASP A 439 -6.27 -27.64 -15.65
N LYS A 440 -7.37 -27.26 -16.31
CA LYS A 440 -8.57 -26.72 -15.64
C LYS A 440 -9.12 -27.73 -14.64
N GLN A 441 -9.29 -28.99 -15.04
CA GLN A 441 -9.73 -30.07 -14.14
C GLN A 441 -8.77 -30.27 -12.97
N ALA A 442 -7.46 -30.18 -13.19
CA ALA A 442 -6.48 -30.29 -12.12
C ALA A 442 -6.56 -29.13 -11.10
N VAL A 443 -6.83 -27.89 -11.53
CA VAL A 443 -7.09 -26.77 -10.63
C VAL A 443 -8.37 -27.00 -9.83
N VAL A 444 -9.46 -27.38 -10.49
CA VAL A 444 -10.76 -27.63 -9.84
C VAL A 444 -10.65 -28.76 -8.81
N SER A 445 -10.02 -29.87 -9.19
CA SER A 445 -9.82 -31.02 -8.28
C SER A 445 -8.97 -30.62 -7.07
N PHE A 446 -7.90 -29.84 -7.27
CA PHE A 446 -7.07 -29.34 -6.17
C PHE A 446 -7.85 -28.42 -5.23
N ALA A 447 -8.70 -27.54 -5.76
CA ALA A 447 -9.55 -26.67 -4.95
C ALA A 447 -10.61 -27.46 -4.17
N GLN A 448 -11.19 -28.51 -4.77
CA GLN A 448 -12.14 -29.41 -4.10
C GLN A 448 -11.47 -30.21 -2.97
N GLU A 449 -10.34 -30.86 -3.24
CA GLU A 449 -9.59 -31.66 -2.27
C GLU A 449 -9.14 -30.84 -1.04
N ARG A 450 -8.89 -29.54 -1.23
CA ARG A 450 -8.39 -28.63 -0.19
C ARG A 450 -9.49 -27.77 0.45
N ASN A 451 -10.76 -27.92 0.06
CA ASN A 451 -11.86 -27.03 0.46
C ASN A 451 -11.61 -25.53 0.16
N LEU A 452 -10.99 -25.22 -0.99
CA LEU A 452 -10.64 -23.86 -1.44
C LEU A 452 -11.51 -23.40 -2.64
N MET A 453 -12.74 -23.88 -2.76
CA MET A 453 -13.62 -23.55 -3.89
C MET A 453 -13.95 -22.04 -3.98
N ASN A 454 -13.85 -21.31 -2.88
CA ASN A 454 -13.98 -19.84 -2.84
C ASN A 454 -12.84 -19.09 -3.56
N PHE A 455 -11.76 -19.77 -3.95
CA PHE A 455 -10.68 -19.20 -4.76
C PHE A 455 -10.96 -19.28 -6.28
N LEU A 456 -12.08 -19.89 -6.67
CA LEU A 456 -12.53 -19.99 -8.06
C LEU A 456 -13.74 -19.08 -8.30
N PRO A 457 -13.83 -18.37 -9.44
CA PRO A 457 -15.03 -17.63 -9.80
C PRO A 457 -16.25 -18.54 -9.92
N ALA A 458 -17.44 -17.98 -9.67
CA ALA A 458 -18.70 -18.69 -9.88
C ALA A 458 -18.78 -19.22 -11.33
N GLY A 459 -19.15 -20.49 -11.48
CA GLY A 459 -19.23 -21.15 -12.78
C GLY A 459 -17.89 -21.64 -13.36
N TYR A 460 -16.74 -21.33 -12.76
CA TYR A 460 -15.44 -21.76 -13.29
C TYR A 460 -15.24 -23.29 -13.22
N ALA A 461 -15.85 -23.95 -12.24
CA ALA A 461 -15.79 -25.40 -12.09
C ALA A 461 -16.68 -26.17 -13.07
N HIS A 462 -17.52 -25.48 -13.84
CA HIS A 462 -18.44 -26.06 -14.82
C HIS A 462 -17.90 -25.98 -16.25
#